data_AF-A0A0L7LNC5-F1
#
_entry.id   AF-A0A0L7LNC5-F1
#
_cell.length_a   1.000
_cell.length_b   1.000
_cell.length_c   1.000
_cell.angle_alpha   90.00
_cell.angle_beta   90.00
_cell.angle_gamma   90.00
#
_symmetry.space_group_name_H-M   'P 1'
#
loop_
_entity.id
_entity.type
_entity.pdbx_description
1 polymer ?
#
loop_
_entity_poly.entity_id
_entity_poly.type
_entity_poly.pdbx_seq_one_letter_code
_entity_poly.pdbx_strand_id
1 'polypeptide(L)'
;MLEADIVLGHVIGKESGPPIPIMAHPPATTSDLALSDFLSTVAQYNNVNPKQKGVKLDFKGIEAFEKSQELIAPYSKPGLATKHSRAVLSLGWTTRFGGDVTEGEYSRTQIGAMIKAVDRNHVNQTVTFAVRAGLASNSQPVLLDLMRETARFNCSLTVWSSQGDPVKPERLRALIRTVGLEKIYLDVPSAVAQELNLPGPATS
;
A
#
# COMPACT_ATOMS: atom_id res chain seq x y z
N MET A 1 -11.99 6.41 1.34
CA MET A 1 -11.09 5.72 0.39
C MET A 1 -11.59 4.28 0.29
N LEU A 2 -11.52 3.67 -0.89
CA LEU A 2 -11.80 2.24 -1.08
C LEU A 2 -10.48 1.48 -1.03
N GLU A 3 -10.47 0.30 -0.44
CA GLU A 3 -9.29 -0.58 -0.39
C GLU A 3 -9.58 -1.86 -1.16
N ALA A 4 -8.58 -2.36 -1.87
CA ALA A 4 -8.71 -3.50 -2.75
C ALA A 4 -7.50 -4.43 -2.64
N ASP A 5 -7.71 -5.63 -2.11
CA ASP A 5 -6.72 -6.70 -2.17
C ASP A 5 -6.66 -7.26 -3.60
N ILE A 6 -5.46 -7.24 -4.20
CA ILE A 6 -5.22 -7.66 -5.57
C ILE A 6 -4.41 -8.96 -5.58
N VAL A 7 -5.01 -9.98 -6.18
CA VAL A 7 -4.41 -11.30 -6.40
C VAL A 7 -4.44 -11.61 -7.91
N LEU A 8 -3.51 -12.43 -8.37
CA LEU A 8 -3.54 -12.99 -9.72
C LEU A 8 -4.41 -14.26 -9.71
N GLY A 9 -5.49 -14.28 -10.47
CA GLY A 9 -6.48 -15.37 -10.40
C GLY A 9 -7.48 -15.34 -11.56
N HIS A 10 -8.66 -15.90 -11.37
CA HIS A 10 -9.69 -15.98 -12.42
C HIS A 10 -11.02 -15.37 -11.99
N VAL A 11 -11.78 -14.86 -12.96
CA VAL A 11 -13.17 -14.49 -12.72
C VAL A 11 -14.02 -15.76 -12.67
N ILE A 12 -14.95 -15.86 -11.72
CA ILE A 12 -15.86 -17.01 -11.58
C ILE A 12 -16.57 -17.27 -12.91
N GLY A 13 -16.49 -18.50 -13.41
CA GLY A 13 -17.04 -18.94 -14.69
C GLY A 13 -16.19 -18.63 -15.92
N LYS A 14 -14.98 -18.07 -15.75
CA LYS A 14 -14.00 -17.76 -16.82
C LYS A 14 -12.61 -18.32 -16.50
N GLU A 15 -12.54 -19.49 -15.87
CA GLU A 15 -11.29 -20.09 -15.38
C GLU A 15 -10.41 -20.75 -16.46
N SER A 16 -10.87 -20.81 -17.71
CA SER A 16 -10.12 -21.43 -18.83
C SER A 16 -9.07 -20.50 -19.46
N GLY A 17 -9.09 -19.21 -19.16
CA GLY A 17 -8.13 -18.21 -19.65
C GLY A 17 -6.86 -18.10 -18.80
N PRO A 18 -5.87 -17.28 -19.21
CA PRO A 18 -4.75 -16.95 -18.34
C PRO A 18 -5.25 -16.16 -17.11
N PRO A 19 -4.57 -16.27 -15.97
CA PRO A 19 -4.97 -15.54 -14.78
C PRO A 19 -4.77 -14.03 -14.98
N ILE A 20 -5.70 -13.26 -14.42
CA ILE A 20 -5.74 -11.79 -14.46
C ILE A 20 -5.79 -11.20 -13.04
N PRO A 21 -5.44 -9.92 -12.87
CA PRO A 21 -5.64 -9.25 -11.59
C PRO A 21 -7.13 -9.21 -11.19
N ILE A 22 -7.44 -9.75 -10.03
CA ILE A 22 -8.79 -9.82 -9.45
C ILE A 22 -8.82 -9.21 -8.04
N MET A 23 -10.01 -8.80 -7.63
CA MET A 23 -10.33 -8.32 -6.29
C MET A 23 -10.55 -9.51 -5.36
N ALA A 24 -9.51 -9.94 -4.64
CA ALA A 24 -9.56 -11.12 -3.77
C ALA A 24 -8.50 -11.05 -2.65
N HIS A 25 -8.80 -11.69 -1.53
CA HIS A 25 -7.85 -11.89 -0.43
C HIS A 25 -7.40 -13.35 -0.38
N PRO A 26 -6.08 -13.65 -0.28
CA PRO A 26 -5.58 -15.01 -0.13
C PRO A 26 -6.25 -15.77 1.04
N PRO A 27 -6.52 -17.08 0.89
CA PRO A 27 -6.08 -17.96 -0.18
C PRO A 27 -6.97 -17.96 -1.42
N ALA A 28 -7.96 -17.05 -1.54
CA ALA A 28 -8.83 -17.01 -2.70
C ALA A 28 -8.05 -16.67 -3.98
N THR A 29 -8.27 -17.47 -5.02
CA THR A 29 -7.69 -17.29 -6.37
C THR A 29 -8.77 -17.10 -7.44
N THR A 30 -10.03 -16.95 -7.01
CA THR A 30 -11.16 -16.61 -7.86
C THR A 30 -11.97 -15.48 -7.23
N SER A 31 -12.64 -14.68 -8.07
CA SER A 31 -13.51 -13.57 -7.65
C SER A 31 -14.57 -13.32 -8.71
N ASP A 32 -15.69 -12.72 -8.35
CA ASP A 32 -16.67 -12.19 -9.30
C ASP A 32 -16.25 -10.84 -9.89
N LEU A 33 -15.18 -10.23 -9.37
CA LEU A 33 -14.75 -8.88 -9.71
C LEU A 33 -13.29 -8.83 -10.20
N ALA A 34 -13.09 -8.48 -11.47
CA ALA A 34 -11.78 -8.16 -12.01
C ALA A 34 -11.32 -6.77 -11.57
N LEU A 35 -10.01 -6.55 -11.48
CA LEU A 35 -9.45 -5.22 -11.17
C LEU A 35 -9.88 -4.17 -12.21
N SER A 36 -9.93 -4.54 -13.49
CA SER A 36 -10.35 -3.64 -14.57
C SER A 36 -11.77 -3.12 -14.37
N ASP A 37 -12.68 -4.00 -13.97
CA ASP A 37 -14.10 -3.67 -13.78
C ASP A 37 -14.29 -2.79 -12.54
N PHE A 38 -13.56 -3.10 -11.47
CA PHE A 38 -13.52 -2.29 -10.27
C PHE A 38 -13.02 -0.86 -10.56
N LEU A 39 -11.87 -0.70 -11.22
CA LEU A 39 -11.30 0.61 -11.55
C LEU A 39 -12.24 1.41 -12.47
N SER A 40 -12.79 0.76 -13.49
CA SER A 40 -13.77 1.37 -14.41
C SER A 40 -15.01 1.87 -13.64
N THR A 41 -15.55 1.06 -12.73
CA THR A 41 -16.71 1.41 -11.91
C THR A 41 -16.44 2.63 -11.02
N VAL A 42 -15.28 2.66 -10.34
CA VAL A 42 -14.90 3.81 -9.50
C VAL A 42 -14.70 5.07 -10.35
N ALA A 43 -14.08 4.93 -11.52
CA ALA A 43 -13.89 6.06 -12.43
C ALA A 43 -15.23 6.61 -12.94
N GLN A 44 -16.16 5.75 -13.35
CA GLN A 44 -17.51 6.15 -13.76
C GLN A 44 -18.24 6.89 -12.64
N TYR A 45 -18.20 6.37 -11.41
CA TYR A 45 -18.75 7.05 -10.25
C TYR A 45 -18.14 8.44 -10.08
N ASN A 46 -16.80 8.55 -10.10
CA ASN A 46 -16.11 9.83 -9.89
C ASN A 46 -16.35 10.86 -11.00
N ASN A 47 -16.64 10.42 -12.23
CA ASN A 47 -16.90 11.33 -13.34
C ASN A 47 -18.18 12.16 -13.15
N VAL A 48 -19.17 11.61 -12.44
CA VAL A 48 -20.51 12.23 -12.28
C VAL A 48 -20.78 12.71 -10.85
N ASN A 49 -19.91 12.39 -9.88
CA ASN A 49 -20.08 12.77 -8.49
C ASN A 49 -19.07 13.85 -8.06
N PRO A 50 -19.50 14.92 -7.37
CA PRO A 50 -18.59 15.94 -6.86
C PRO A 50 -17.67 15.40 -5.77
N LYS A 51 -18.15 14.45 -4.96
CA LYS A 51 -17.34 13.76 -3.94
C LYS A 51 -16.68 12.53 -4.55
N GLN A 52 -15.44 12.69 -4.97
CA GLN A 52 -14.64 11.60 -5.54
C GLN A 52 -14.24 10.56 -4.48
N LYS A 53 -14.09 9.30 -4.92
CA LYS A 53 -13.53 8.19 -4.17
C LYS A 53 -12.10 7.92 -4.63
N GLY A 54 -11.13 7.99 -3.71
CA GLY A 54 -9.79 7.45 -3.92
C GLY A 54 -9.76 5.94 -3.69
N VAL A 55 -8.77 5.27 -4.29
CA VAL A 55 -8.59 3.81 -4.24
C VAL A 55 -7.18 3.49 -3.72
N LYS A 56 -7.06 2.58 -2.75
CA LYS A 56 -5.81 1.97 -2.30
C LYS A 56 -5.76 0.54 -2.83
N LEU A 57 -4.81 0.24 -3.72
CA LEU A 57 -4.62 -1.11 -4.29
C LEU A 57 -3.54 -1.83 -3.49
N ASP A 58 -3.91 -2.90 -2.77
CA ASP A 58 -3.00 -3.69 -1.95
C ASP A 58 -2.65 -5.01 -2.63
N PHE A 59 -1.44 -5.07 -3.21
CA PHE A 59 -1.01 -6.24 -3.99
C PHE A 59 -0.51 -7.34 -3.08
N LYS A 60 -1.07 -8.54 -3.23
CA LYS A 60 -0.67 -9.73 -2.47
C LYS A 60 0.43 -10.56 -3.14
N GLY A 61 0.96 -10.08 -4.28
CA GLY A 61 2.06 -10.73 -5.00
C GLY A 61 2.63 -9.85 -6.10
N ILE A 62 3.90 -10.12 -6.46
CA ILE A 62 4.61 -9.35 -7.48
C ILE A 62 3.98 -9.53 -8.87
N GLU A 63 3.54 -10.74 -9.21
CA GLU A 63 2.92 -11.02 -10.51
C GLU A 63 1.60 -10.25 -10.69
N ALA A 64 0.81 -10.13 -9.61
CA ALA A 64 -0.41 -9.33 -9.60
C ALA A 64 -0.09 -7.85 -9.78
N PHE A 65 0.98 -7.35 -9.14
CA PHE A 65 1.46 -5.99 -9.31
C PHE A 65 1.90 -5.70 -10.76
N GLU A 66 2.76 -6.54 -11.33
CA GLU A 66 3.29 -6.37 -12.68
C GLU A 66 2.17 -6.41 -13.73
N LYS A 67 1.26 -7.39 -13.67
CA LYS A 67 0.12 -7.50 -14.60
C LYS A 67 -0.90 -6.37 -14.46
N SER A 68 -0.91 -5.64 -13.34
CA SER A 68 -1.87 -4.57 -13.11
C SER A 68 -1.41 -3.21 -13.64
N GLN A 69 -0.13 -3.04 -14.00
CA GLN A 69 0.39 -1.71 -14.36
C GLN A 69 -0.35 -1.08 -15.55
N GLU A 70 -0.61 -1.86 -16.60
CA GLU A 70 -1.35 -1.39 -17.77
C GLU A 70 -2.81 -1.05 -17.45
N LEU A 71 -3.43 -1.77 -16.52
CA LEU A 71 -4.80 -1.52 -16.06
C LEU A 71 -4.90 -0.24 -15.22
N ILE A 72 -3.85 0.09 -14.48
CA ILE A 72 -3.83 1.23 -13.55
C ILE A 72 -3.39 2.52 -14.24
N ALA A 73 -2.51 2.44 -15.25
CA ALA A 73 -1.93 3.59 -15.93
C ALA A 73 -2.95 4.67 -16.39
N PRO A 74 -4.16 4.33 -16.88
CA PRO A 74 -5.17 5.34 -17.23
C PRO A 74 -5.66 6.19 -16.04
N TYR A 75 -5.54 5.69 -14.82
CA TYR A 75 -6.03 6.31 -13.58
C TYR A 75 -4.92 7.01 -12.76
N SER A 76 -3.68 7.01 -13.27
CA SER A 76 -2.50 7.52 -12.57
C SER A 76 -2.11 8.95 -12.94
N LYS A 77 -2.50 9.47 -14.11
CA LYS A 77 -1.98 10.75 -14.63
C LYS A 77 -2.84 11.95 -14.20
N PRO A 78 -2.22 13.01 -13.64
CA PRO A 78 -2.84 14.33 -13.57
C PRO A 78 -2.74 14.99 -14.95
N GLY A 79 -3.66 14.69 -15.86
CA GLY A 79 -3.87 15.52 -17.04
C GLY A 79 -4.74 16.72 -16.67
N LEU A 80 -4.38 17.94 -17.13
CA LEU A 80 -5.26 19.12 -17.07
C LEU A 80 -6.65 18.71 -17.60
N ALA A 81 -7.64 18.64 -16.71
CA ALA A 81 -9.03 18.18 -16.94
C ALA A 81 -9.37 16.68 -16.76
N THR A 82 -8.54 15.85 -16.13
CA THR A 82 -8.94 14.46 -15.79
C THR A 82 -9.66 14.38 -14.43
N LYS A 83 -10.98 14.18 -14.44
CA LYS A 83 -11.85 13.94 -13.25
C LYS A 83 -11.73 12.52 -12.67
N HIS A 84 -10.67 11.78 -13.00
CA HIS A 84 -10.58 10.35 -12.69
C HIS A 84 -10.07 10.10 -11.26
N SER A 85 -10.42 8.93 -10.71
CA SER A 85 -9.98 8.49 -9.37
C SER A 85 -8.46 8.45 -9.26
N ARG A 86 -7.89 9.08 -8.23
CA ARG A 86 -6.50 8.82 -7.85
C ARG A 86 -6.40 7.42 -7.26
N ALA A 87 -5.75 6.51 -7.99
CA ALA A 87 -5.28 5.25 -7.45
C ALA A 87 -3.97 5.49 -6.69
N VAL A 88 -3.91 4.98 -5.46
CA VAL A 88 -2.71 4.90 -4.63
C VAL A 88 -2.30 3.44 -4.58
N LEU A 89 -1.05 3.13 -4.92
CA LEU A 89 -0.53 1.77 -4.74
C LEU A 89 -0.11 1.59 -3.29
N SER A 90 -0.57 0.51 -2.65
CA SER A 90 -0.05 0.00 -1.39
C SER A 90 0.92 -1.13 -1.71
N LEU A 91 2.21 -0.91 -1.51
CA LEU A 91 3.27 -1.88 -1.78
C LEU A 91 3.95 -2.29 -0.48
N GLY A 92 4.01 -3.57 -0.19
CA GLY A 92 4.60 -4.07 1.05
C GLY A 92 5.43 -5.32 0.86
N TRP A 93 5.90 -5.86 1.96
CA TRP A 93 6.57 -7.15 2.01
C TRP A 93 5.70 -8.16 2.72
N THR A 94 5.66 -9.39 2.21
CA THR A 94 5.19 -10.52 3.00
C THR A 94 6.23 -10.81 4.08
N THR A 95 5.80 -10.77 5.35
CA THR A 95 6.67 -11.01 6.50
C THR A 95 6.12 -12.15 7.35
N ARG A 96 6.99 -12.87 8.05
CA ARG A 96 6.59 -13.89 9.03
C ARG A 96 6.50 -13.30 10.45
N PHE A 97 6.33 -11.99 10.59
CA PHE A 97 6.35 -11.30 11.87
C PHE A 97 5.02 -11.45 12.62
N GLY A 98 5.09 -11.77 13.91
CA GLY A 98 3.96 -12.13 14.76
C GLY A 98 4.05 -13.58 15.25
N GLY A 99 3.29 -13.92 16.29
CA GLY A 99 3.38 -15.23 16.96
C GLY A 99 4.74 -15.41 17.65
N ASP A 100 5.49 -16.44 17.26
CA ASP A 100 6.82 -16.73 17.84
C ASP A 100 7.92 -15.78 17.35
N VAL A 101 7.68 -15.03 16.27
CA VAL A 101 8.65 -14.08 15.71
C VAL A 101 8.33 -12.68 16.19
N THR A 102 9.03 -12.25 17.24
CA THR A 102 8.76 -10.98 17.93
C THR A 102 9.75 -9.86 17.59
N GLU A 103 10.84 -10.18 16.89
CA GLU A 103 11.88 -9.22 16.51
C GLU A 103 12.29 -9.38 15.04
N GLY A 104 12.86 -8.31 14.48
CA GLY A 104 13.35 -8.24 13.12
C GLY A 104 13.40 -6.82 12.59
N GLU A 105 13.93 -6.68 11.38
CA GLU A 105 14.03 -5.43 10.64
C GLU A 105 13.97 -5.68 9.13
N TYR A 106 13.62 -4.64 8.38
CA TYR A 106 13.83 -4.58 6.94
C TYR A 106 15.32 -4.43 6.65
N SER A 107 15.83 -5.20 5.71
CA SER A 107 17.22 -5.13 5.26
C SER A 107 17.39 -4.20 4.05
N ARG A 108 18.62 -3.71 3.83
CA ARG A 108 18.95 -2.92 2.63
C ARG A 108 18.65 -3.68 1.33
N THR A 109 18.84 -4.99 1.31
CA THR A 109 18.52 -5.84 0.15
C THR A 109 17.02 -5.82 -0.15
N GLN A 110 16.17 -5.91 0.87
CA GLN A 110 14.71 -5.84 0.70
C GLN A 110 14.27 -4.47 0.21
N ILE A 111 14.84 -3.40 0.74
CA ILE A 111 14.56 -2.02 0.30
C ILE A 111 15.01 -1.80 -1.15
N GLY A 112 16.24 -2.19 -1.48
CA GLY A 112 16.75 -2.08 -2.85
C GLY A 112 15.96 -2.90 -3.87
N ALA A 113 15.44 -4.07 -3.48
CA ALA A 113 14.55 -4.85 -4.33
C ALA A 113 13.21 -4.13 -4.58
N MET A 114 12.62 -3.50 -3.57
CA MET A 114 11.40 -2.71 -3.71
C MET A 114 11.60 -1.50 -4.63
N ILE A 115 12.69 -0.75 -4.45
CA ILE A 115 13.04 0.38 -5.32
C ILE A 115 13.17 -0.09 -6.77
N LYS A 116 13.91 -1.18 -7.02
CA LYS A 116 14.04 -1.77 -8.35
C LYS A 116 12.69 -2.20 -8.94
N ALA A 117 11.79 -2.77 -8.12
CA ALA A 117 10.47 -3.20 -8.58
C ALA A 117 9.63 -2.00 -9.03
N VAL A 118 9.60 -0.92 -8.23
CA VAL A 118 8.89 0.32 -8.58
C VAL A 118 9.46 0.94 -9.86
N ASP A 119 10.78 0.98 -9.98
CA ASP A 119 11.47 1.59 -11.12
C ASP A 119 11.28 0.83 -12.42
N ARG A 120 11.46 -0.50 -12.39
CA ARG A 120 11.33 -1.37 -13.57
C ARG A 120 9.91 -1.40 -14.12
N ASN A 121 8.93 -1.17 -13.26
CA ASN A 121 7.51 -1.16 -13.63
C ASN A 121 7.01 0.24 -14.03
N HIS A 122 7.91 1.23 -14.15
CA HIS A 122 7.59 2.59 -14.58
C HIS A 122 6.43 3.21 -13.79
N VAL A 123 6.36 2.93 -12.49
CA VAL A 123 5.32 3.46 -11.60
C VAL A 123 5.30 4.98 -11.70
N ASN A 124 4.14 5.57 -11.97
CA ASN A 124 3.98 7.03 -12.10
C ASN A 124 2.87 7.58 -11.19
N GLN A 125 2.24 6.71 -10.41
CA GLN A 125 1.21 7.04 -9.42
C GLN A 125 1.80 7.25 -8.02
N THR A 126 0.96 7.78 -7.11
CA THR A 126 1.28 7.85 -5.68
C THR A 126 1.43 6.45 -5.09
N VAL A 127 2.47 6.26 -4.26
CA VAL A 127 2.75 5.00 -3.57
C VAL A 127 2.69 5.20 -2.06
N THR A 128 2.09 4.27 -1.34
CA THR A 128 2.32 4.08 0.10
C THR A 128 3.01 2.74 0.32
N PHE A 129 4.10 2.72 1.09
CA PHE A 129 4.79 1.49 1.42
C PHE A 129 4.22 0.91 2.72
N ALA A 130 3.58 -0.26 2.63
CA ALA A 130 3.03 -0.97 3.77
C ALA A 130 4.16 -1.64 4.56
N VAL A 131 4.41 -1.15 5.76
CA VAL A 131 5.44 -1.64 6.68
C VAL A 131 4.83 -2.13 7.98
N ARG A 132 5.28 -3.29 8.44
CA ARG A 132 4.86 -3.88 9.71
C ARG A 132 5.44 -3.06 10.86
N ALA A 133 4.61 -2.58 11.79
CA ALA A 133 5.00 -1.64 12.84
C ALA A 133 6.17 -2.15 13.70
N GLY A 134 6.15 -3.44 14.07
CA GLY A 134 7.22 -4.05 14.86
C GLY A 134 8.58 -4.12 14.13
N LEU A 135 8.58 -4.41 12.83
CA LEU A 135 9.80 -4.38 12.00
C LEU A 135 10.26 -2.94 11.74
N ALA A 136 9.32 -2.06 11.38
CA ALA A 136 9.58 -0.66 11.10
C ALA A 136 10.24 0.06 12.28
N SER A 137 9.84 -0.31 13.51
CA SER A 137 10.45 0.16 14.76
C SER A 137 11.97 -0.05 14.81
N ASN A 138 12.52 -1.03 14.11
CA ASN A 138 13.96 -1.30 14.08
C ASN A 138 14.64 -0.86 12.77
N SER A 139 13.87 -0.39 11.78
CA SER A 139 14.33 -0.26 10.40
C SER A 139 14.50 1.19 9.93
N GLN A 140 14.57 2.16 10.86
CA GLN A 140 14.53 3.58 10.52
C GLN A 140 15.53 3.99 9.43
N PRO A 141 16.83 3.66 9.48
CA PRO A 141 17.78 4.10 8.45
C PRO A 141 17.37 3.67 7.03
N VAL A 142 16.99 2.40 6.87
CA VAL A 142 16.68 1.85 5.54
C VAL A 142 15.30 2.30 5.03
N LEU A 143 14.35 2.58 5.93
CA LEU A 143 13.06 3.16 5.56
C LEU A 143 13.19 4.63 5.14
N LEU A 144 14.11 5.39 5.76
CA LEU A 144 14.42 6.74 5.31
C LEU A 144 15.09 6.73 3.93
N ASP A 145 15.97 5.76 3.66
CA ASP A 145 16.56 5.58 2.32
C ASP A 145 15.47 5.26 1.28
N LEU A 146 14.54 4.35 1.60
CA LEU A 146 13.38 4.07 0.74
C LEU A 146 12.62 5.35 0.40
N MET A 147 12.24 6.13 1.41
CA MET A 147 11.46 7.36 1.22
C MET A 147 12.23 8.42 0.41
N ARG A 148 13.55 8.51 0.58
CA ARG A 148 14.41 9.43 -0.18
C ARG A 148 14.50 9.02 -1.65
N GLU A 149 14.80 7.74 -1.92
CA GLU A 149 14.99 7.25 -3.29
C GLU A 149 13.69 7.18 -4.09
N THR A 150 12.55 7.08 -3.40
CA THR A 150 11.22 7.02 -4.01
C THR A 150 10.46 8.36 -3.95
N ALA A 151 11.13 9.45 -3.53
CA ALA A 151 10.49 10.75 -3.34
C ALA A 151 9.78 11.29 -4.61
N ARG A 152 10.26 10.91 -5.80
CA ARG A 152 9.64 11.26 -7.09
C ARG A 152 8.20 10.76 -7.26
N PHE A 153 7.77 9.76 -6.49
CA PHE A 153 6.44 9.15 -6.57
C PHE A 153 5.44 9.74 -5.54
N ASN A 154 5.78 10.85 -4.86
CA ASN A 154 5.00 11.39 -3.74
C ASN A 154 4.67 10.30 -2.70
N CYS A 155 5.69 9.59 -2.24
CA CYS A 155 5.52 8.41 -1.41
C CYS A 155 5.14 8.70 0.05
N SER A 156 4.52 7.71 0.70
CA SER A 156 4.15 7.68 2.11
C SER A 156 4.41 6.28 2.69
N LEU A 157 4.28 6.10 4.00
CA LEU A 157 4.28 4.78 4.64
C LEU A 157 2.90 4.48 5.24
N THR A 158 2.40 3.28 5.00
CA THR A 158 1.30 2.69 5.79
C THR A 158 1.94 1.81 6.84
N VAL A 159 1.97 2.28 8.09
CA VAL A 159 2.51 1.52 9.22
C VAL A 159 1.36 0.72 9.84
N TRP A 160 1.47 -0.60 9.80
CA TRP A 160 0.37 -1.48 10.23
C TRP A 160 0.80 -2.58 11.19
N SER A 161 -0.10 -3.04 12.05
CA SER A 161 0.12 -4.19 12.93
C SER A 161 -1.18 -4.91 13.26
N SER A 162 -1.10 -6.21 13.52
CA SER A 162 -2.21 -7.02 14.00
C SER A 162 -2.36 -6.88 15.51
N GLN A 163 -3.52 -7.28 16.05
CA GLN A 163 -3.71 -7.43 17.48
C GLN A 163 -2.65 -8.40 18.04
N GLY A 164 -1.91 -7.97 19.07
CA GLY A 164 -0.89 -8.78 19.74
C GLY A 164 0.49 -8.78 19.08
N ASP A 165 0.68 -8.11 17.94
CA ASP A 165 2.02 -7.92 17.39
C ASP A 165 2.90 -7.13 18.38
N PRO A 166 4.15 -7.55 18.60
CA PRO A 166 5.08 -6.77 19.40
C PRO A 166 5.50 -5.52 18.65
N VAL A 167 5.29 -4.36 19.28
CA VAL A 167 5.69 -3.05 18.77
C VAL A 167 6.51 -2.36 19.85
N LYS A 168 7.54 -1.59 19.45
CA LYS A 168 8.35 -0.76 20.35
C LYS A 168 7.93 0.70 20.16
N PRO A 169 6.97 1.24 20.95
CA PRO A 169 6.33 2.53 20.66
C PRO A 169 7.32 3.68 20.55
N GLU A 170 8.35 3.69 21.41
CA GLU A 170 9.41 4.71 21.39
C GLU A 170 10.14 4.80 20.04
N ARG A 171 10.54 3.64 19.51
CA ARG A 171 11.28 3.59 18.24
C ARG A 171 10.36 3.89 17.06
N LEU A 172 9.13 3.38 17.11
CA LEU A 172 8.14 3.67 16.08
C LEU A 172 7.78 5.16 16.04
N ARG A 173 7.60 5.79 17.20
CA ARG A 173 7.38 7.23 17.31
C ARG A 173 8.56 8.02 16.74
N ALA A 174 9.80 7.60 17.02
CA ALA A 174 10.99 8.25 16.45
C ALA A 174 11.01 8.20 14.92
N LEU A 175 10.68 7.03 14.34
CA LEU A 175 10.50 6.89 12.89
C LEU A 175 9.42 7.84 12.36
N ILE A 176 8.23 7.84 12.96
CA ILE A 176 7.09 8.68 12.54
C ILE A 176 7.47 10.15 12.56
N ARG A 177 8.13 10.62 13.63
CA ARG A 177 8.58 12.02 13.74
C ARG A 177 9.63 12.38 12.70
N THR A 178 10.51 11.45 12.35
CA THR A 178 11.56 11.68 11.35
C THR A 178 10.99 11.70 9.93
N VAL A 179 10.00 10.84 9.64
CA VAL A 179 9.35 10.77 8.33
C VAL A 179 8.37 11.94 8.11
N GLY A 180 7.72 12.40 9.18
CA GLY A 180 6.64 13.40 9.13
C GLY A 180 5.27 12.74 9.18
N LEU A 181 4.38 13.23 10.06
CA LEU A 181 3.04 12.68 10.26
C LEU A 181 2.18 12.73 8.99
N GLU A 182 2.41 13.73 8.14
CA GLU A 182 1.73 13.92 6.85
C GLU A 182 2.07 12.83 5.83
N LYS A 183 3.15 12.06 6.06
CA LYS A 183 3.58 10.95 5.22
C LYS A 183 3.33 9.58 5.85
N ILE A 184 2.63 9.52 6.98
CA ILE A 184 2.32 8.26 7.68
C ILE A 184 0.80 8.04 7.72
N TYR A 185 0.37 6.87 7.26
CA TYR A 185 -0.94 6.31 7.57
C TYR A 185 -0.76 5.24 8.64
N LEU A 186 -1.42 5.40 9.79
CA LEU A 186 -1.39 4.44 10.90
C LEU A 186 -2.60 3.50 10.83
N ASP A 187 -2.32 2.21 10.75
CA ASP A 187 -3.31 1.13 10.81
C ASP A 187 -2.91 0.11 11.87
N VAL A 188 -2.98 0.53 13.13
CA VAL A 188 -2.54 -0.25 14.30
C VAL A 188 -3.66 -0.33 15.35
N PRO A 189 -3.67 -1.36 16.22
CA PRO A 189 -4.63 -1.45 17.31
C PRO A 189 -4.61 -0.21 18.22
N SER A 190 -5.77 0.10 18.82
CA SER A 190 -5.94 1.29 19.67
C SER A 190 -4.93 1.38 20.82
N ALA A 191 -4.57 0.24 21.42
CA ALA A 191 -3.54 0.16 22.46
C ALA A 191 -2.19 0.70 21.96
N VAL A 192 -1.72 0.23 20.79
CA VAL A 192 -0.48 0.70 20.18
C VAL A 192 -0.59 2.19 19.82
N ALA A 193 -1.71 2.61 19.24
CA ALA A 193 -1.93 4.01 18.87
C ALA A 193 -1.86 4.96 20.08
N GLN A 194 -2.42 4.56 21.22
CA GLN A 194 -2.38 5.34 22.46
C GLN A 194 -0.96 5.46 23.02
N GLU A 195 -0.19 4.37 23.01
CA GLU A 195 1.20 4.35 23.47
C GLU A 195 2.13 5.22 22.62
N LEU A 196 1.82 5.38 21.33
CA LEU A 196 2.59 6.26 20.45
C LEU A 196 2.51 7.72 20.89
N ASN A 197 1.45 8.16 21.59
CA ASN A 197 1.28 9.52 22.10
C ASN A 197 1.67 10.60 21.06
N LEU A 198 1.13 10.46 19.86
CA LEU A 198 1.39 11.39 18.75
C LEU A 198 0.57 12.67 18.96
N PRO A 199 1.09 13.84 18.54
CA PRO A 199 0.32 15.07 18.62
C PRO A 199 -0.98 14.91 17.81
N GLY A 200 -2.07 15.45 18.36
CA GLY A 200 -3.35 15.49 17.65
C GLY A 200 -3.23 16.26 16.34
N PRO A 201 -4.21 16.12 15.43
CA PRO A 201 -4.23 16.91 14.20
C PRO A 201 -4.11 18.39 14.57
N ALA A 202 -3.12 19.08 13.97
CA ALA A 202 -2.94 20.50 14.19
C ALA A 202 -4.25 21.21 13.84
N THR A 203 -4.88 21.84 14.84
CA THR A 203 -6.05 22.69 14.61
C THR A 203 -5.59 23.86 13.75
N SER A 204 -5.91 23.80 12.46
CA SER A 204 -5.75 24.90 11.50
C SER A 204 -7.12 25.51 11.24
#